data_AF-A0A0Q5DX93-F1
#
_entry.id   AF-A0A0Q5DX93-F1
#
_cell.length_a   1.000
_cell.length_b   1.000
_cell.length_c   1.000
_cell.angle_alpha   90.00
_cell.angle_beta   90.00
_cell.angle_gamma   90.00
#
_symmetry.space_group_name_H-M   'P 1'
#
loop_
_entity.id
_entity.type
_entity.pdbx_description
1 polymer ?
#
loop_
_entity_poly.entity_id
_entity_poly.type
_entity_poly.pdbx_seq_one_letter_code
_entity_poly.pdbx_strand_id
1 'polypeptide(L)'
;MRSATRGLTVIAIVGALLGTSACTGGSDEPSGQGSASAAGVIAPVIVQLVDQDGRTISVGLDNVVDLVAVDPNAWSAEIEDPSIAEYVPGGSRGGASFNPGLQPLAVGSTDVTLTNRSDDSTVVFTLEVVAGP
;
A
#
# COMPACT_ATOMS: atom_id res chain seq x y z
N MET A 1 15.99 -7.94 -50.87
CA MET A 1 15.21 -7.28 -51.95
C MET A 1 13.98 -6.69 -51.28
N ARG A 2 13.66 -5.39 -51.14
CA ARG A 2 14.05 -4.07 -51.66
C ARG A 2 13.76 -3.08 -50.50
N SER A 3 14.76 -2.42 -49.90
CA SER A 3 15.15 -1.01 -50.07
C SER A 3 14.02 0.05 -50.21
N ALA A 4 14.13 1.09 -49.36
CA ALA A 4 13.81 2.52 -49.52
C ALA A 4 12.70 3.09 -48.60
N THR A 5 12.71 4.31 -48.05
CA THR A 5 13.70 5.39 -47.84
C THR A 5 12.99 6.55 -47.08
N ARG A 6 13.65 7.09 -46.05
CA ARG A 6 13.65 8.48 -45.51
C ARG A 6 12.35 9.25 -45.21
N GLY A 7 12.33 9.83 -44.00
CA GLY A 7 11.75 11.13 -43.69
C GLY A 7 12.42 11.76 -42.47
N LEU A 8 13.43 12.60 -42.70
CA LEU A 8 14.21 13.37 -41.71
C LEU A 8 13.42 14.63 -41.33
N THR A 9 13.28 14.96 -40.06
CA THR A 9 13.03 16.35 -39.63
C THR A 9 13.75 16.62 -38.33
N VAL A 10 14.81 17.42 -38.43
CA VAL A 10 15.60 17.99 -37.35
C VAL A 10 15.06 19.41 -37.12
N ILE A 11 14.66 19.72 -35.89
CA ILE A 11 14.44 21.10 -35.45
C ILE A 11 15.46 21.37 -34.35
N ALA A 12 16.46 22.17 -34.70
CA ALA A 12 17.43 22.75 -33.79
C ALA A 12 16.85 24.04 -33.21
N ILE A 13 16.87 24.19 -31.89
CA ILE A 13 16.69 25.49 -31.24
C ILE A 13 17.91 25.73 -30.36
N VAL A 14 18.67 26.74 -30.80
CA VAL A 14 19.84 27.33 -30.14
C VAL A 14 19.34 28.21 -28.99
N GLY A 15 19.88 28.02 -27.79
CA GLY A 15 19.55 28.81 -26.60
C GLY A 15 20.76 29.09 -25.72
N ALA A 16 21.37 30.25 -25.98
CA ALA A 16 22.19 31.13 -25.15
C ALA A 16 22.97 30.60 -23.91
N LEU A 17 24.29 30.81 -23.98
CA LEU A 17 25.25 30.87 -22.88
C LEU A 17 24.97 32.08 -21.95
N LEU A 18 25.27 31.95 -20.65
CA LEU A 18 26.06 32.87 -19.79
C LEU A 18 25.71 32.72 -18.29
N GLY A 19 26.72 32.48 -17.45
CA GLY A 19 26.68 32.84 -16.02
C GLY A 19 27.12 31.78 -15.01
N THR A 20 28.37 31.31 -15.01
CA THR A 20 28.94 30.58 -13.86
C THR A 20 29.57 31.58 -12.89
N SER A 21 28.79 32.04 -11.91
CA SER A 21 29.35 32.76 -10.76
C SER A 21 29.92 31.74 -9.77
N ALA A 22 31.24 31.79 -9.61
CA ALA A 22 31.97 31.09 -8.57
C ALA A 22 31.79 31.83 -7.24
N CYS A 23 31.28 31.14 -6.22
CA CYS A 23 31.45 31.53 -4.83
C CYS A 23 32.07 30.35 -4.08
N THR A 24 33.36 30.47 -3.83
CA THR A 24 34.08 29.74 -2.77
C THR A 24 33.81 30.46 -1.45
N GLY A 25 33.54 29.70 -0.38
CA GLY A 25 33.61 30.19 0.99
C GLY A 25 32.36 29.95 1.83
N GLY A 26 32.53 29.21 2.93
CA GLY A 26 31.58 29.16 4.04
C GLY A 26 31.35 27.77 4.58
N SER A 27 32.31 27.24 5.32
CA SER A 27 32.06 26.17 6.29
C SER A 27 31.20 26.76 7.41
N ASP A 28 29.88 26.59 7.32
CA ASP A 28 28.97 26.84 8.43
C ASP A 28 28.13 25.57 8.64
N GLU A 29 28.47 24.84 9.69
CA GLU A 29 27.66 23.75 10.24
C GLU A 29 26.26 24.28 10.57
N PRO A 30 25.18 23.69 10.01
CA PRO A 30 23.87 23.91 10.60
C PRO A 30 23.80 23.04 11.86
N SER A 31 24.12 23.68 12.98
CA SER A 31 23.68 23.27 14.30
C SER A 31 22.16 23.00 14.27
N GLY A 32 21.78 21.81 14.73
CA GLY A 32 20.47 21.54 15.32
C GLY A 32 19.25 21.86 14.45
N GLN A 33 18.94 21.00 13.49
CA GLN A 33 17.55 20.80 13.08
C GLN A 33 16.99 19.70 13.98
N GLY A 34 16.34 20.10 15.07
CA GLY A 34 15.45 19.20 15.79
C GLY A 34 14.41 18.73 14.80
N SER A 35 14.52 17.46 14.36
CA SER A 35 13.54 16.81 13.51
C SER A 35 12.21 16.86 14.23
N ALA A 36 11.36 17.82 13.85
CA ALA A 36 9.93 17.68 14.08
C ALA A 36 9.55 16.38 13.36
N SER A 37 9.24 15.33 14.12
CA SER A 37 8.68 14.11 13.57
C SER A 37 7.35 14.50 12.93
N ALA A 38 7.35 14.72 11.62
CA ALA A 38 6.12 14.70 10.85
C ALA A 38 5.63 13.26 10.97
N ALA A 39 4.62 13.03 11.80
CA ALA A 39 3.99 11.72 11.93
C ALA A 39 3.44 11.34 10.54
N GLY A 40 4.22 10.57 9.79
CA GLY A 40 3.84 10.06 8.49
C GLY A 40 2.72 9.05 8.66
N VAL A 41 1.73 9.09 7.76
CA VAL A 41 0.71 8.05 7.70
C VAL A 41 1.38 6.74 7.33
N ILE A 42 1.18 5.69 8.13
CA ILE A 42 1.69 4.35 7.84
C ILE A 42 0.92 3.79 6.65
N ALA A 43 1.65 3.29 5.64
CA ALA A 43 1.02 2.69 4.47
C ALA A 43 0.38 1.34 4.85
N PRO A 44 -0.85 1.05 4.38
CA PRO A 44 -1.49 -0.24 4.58
C PRO A 44 -0.67 -1.42 4.05
N VAL A 45 -0.87 -2.58 4.67
CA VAL A 45 -0.43 -3.87 4.10
C VAL A 45 -1.46 -4.28 3.05
N ILE A 46 -1.13 -4.11 1.78
CA ILE A 46 -2.02 -4.43 0.66
C ILE A 46 -1.72 -5.85 0.15
N VAL A 47 -2.73 -6.71 0.11
CA VAL A 47 -2.60 -8.09 -0.40
C VAL A 47 -3.75 -8.48 -1.33
N GLN A 48 -3.48 -9.38 -2.27
CA GLN A 48 -4.51 -10.04 -3.07
C GLN A 48 -5.17 -11.14 -2.22
N LEU A 49 -6.46 -11.02 -1.92
CA LEU A 49 -7.17 -11.90 -0.99
C LEU A 49 -7.06 -13.38 -1.38
N VAL A 50 -7.37 -13.71 -2.64
CA VAL A 50 -7.39 -15.09 -3.13
C VAL A 50 -6.01 -15.77 -3.15
N ASP A 51 -4.92 -14.99 -3.04
CA ASP A 51 -3.57 -15.52 -2.98
C ASP A 51 -3.14 -15.86 -1.55
N GLN A 52 -3.95 -15.54 -0.52
CA GLN A 52 -3.57 -15.72 0.88
C GLN A 52 -3.98 -17.05 1.49
N ASP A 53 -4.67 -17.93 0.75
CA ASP A 53 -5.13 -19.21 1.31
C ASP A 53 -3.96 -20.06 1.83
N GLY A 54 -4.05 -20.46 3.10
CA GLY A 54 -3.03 -21.18 3.86
C GLY A 54 -1.79 -20.36 4.23
N ARG A 55 -1.80 -19.02 4.09
CA ARG A 55 -0.64 -18.15 4.38
C ARG A 55 -0.75 -17.45 5.73
N THR A 56 0.32 -16.75 6.09
CA THR A 56 0.34 -15.81 7.21
C THR A 56 0.51 -14.40 6.68
N ILE A 57 -0.33 -13.48 7.14
CA ILE A 57 -0.19 -12.04 6.91
C ILE A 57 0.30 -11.41 8.19
N SER A 58 1.48 -10.80 8.18
CA SER A 58 2.00 -10.06 9.32
C SER A 58 1.68 -8.56 9.17
N VAL A 59 1.12 -7.94 10.22
CA VAL A 59 0.74 -6.52 10.24
C VAL A 59 1.07 -5.89 11.59
N GLY A 60 1.48 -4.62 11.59
CA GLY A 60 1.72 -3.88 12.84
C GLY A 60 0.40 -3.44 13.49
N LEU A 61 0.37 -3.36 14.83
CA LEU A 61 -0.81 -2.93 15.60
C LEU A 61 -1.38 -1.59 15.14
N ASP A 62 -0.52 -0.64 14.78
CA ASP A 62 -0.90 0.71 14.31
C ASP A 62 -1.10 0.81 12.79
N ASN A 63 -1.25 -0.33 12.10
CA ASN A 63 -1.46 -0.42 10.67
C ASN A 63 -2.76 -1.20 10.35
N VAL A 64 -3.09 -1.33 9.07
CA VAL A 64 -4.27 -2.08 8.60
C VAL A 64 -3.90 -2.97 7.42
N VAL A 65 -4.69 -4.03 7.20
CA VAL A 65 -4.61 -4.86 6.00
C VAL A 65 -5.71 -4.44 5.03
N ASP A 66 -5.32 -4.15 3.79
CA ASP A 66 -6.20 -3.89 2.66
C ASP A 66 -6.28 -5.16 1.79
N LEU A 67 -7.47 -5.77 1.72
CA LEU A 67 -7.68 -7.05 1.05
C LEU A 67 -8.28 -6.79 -0.34
N VAL A 68 -7.43 -6.79 -1.36
CA VAL A 68 -7.86 -6.59 -2.74
C VAL A 68 -8.66 -7.81 -3.20
N ALA A 69 -9.91 -7.57 -3.61
CA ALA A 69 -10.85 -8.57 -4.09
C ALA A 69 -11.64 -8.04 -5.29
N VAL A 70 -12.02 -8.94 -6.22
CA VAL A 70 -12.79 -8.58 -7.42
C VAL A 70 -14.18 -8.03 -7.05
N ASP A 71 -14.87 -8.69 -6.12
CA ASP A 71 -16.19 -8.30 -5.61
C ASP A 71 -16.10 -7.93 -4.11
N PRO A 72 -15.63 -6.72 -3.76
CA PRO A 72 -15.23 -6.40 -2.40
C PRO A 72 -16.39 -6.37 -1.38
N ASN A 73 -17.64 -6.27 -1.83
CA ASN A 73 -18.84 -6.35 -0.98
C ASN A 73 -19.35 -7.79 -0.75
N ALA A 74 -18.84 -8.77 -1.50
CA ALA A 74 -19.33 -10.14 -1.46
C ALA A 74 -18.74 -10.95 -0.28
N TRP A 75 -17.67 -10.47 0.34
CA TRP A 75 -16.95 -11.18 1.39
C TRP A 75 -17.47 -10.87 2.80
N SER A 76 -17.56 -11.91 3.62
CA SER A 76 -17.67 -11.84 5.09
C SER A 76 -16.52 -12.60 5.73
N ALA A 77 -16.15 -12.23 6.96
CA ALA A 77 -15.12 -12.91 7.71
C ALA A 77 -15.65 -13.50 9.02
N GLU A 78 -15.09 -14.65 9.38
CA GLU A 78 -15.06 -15.20 10.73
C GLU A 78 -13.62 -15.09 11.23
N ILE A 79 -13.45 -14.47 12.40
CA ILE A 79 -12.15 -14.30 13.07
C ILE A 79 -12.20 -15.13 14.34
N GLU A 80 -11.27 -16.07 14.47
CA GLU A 80 -11.24 -17.01 15.60
C GLU A 80 -11.14 -16.30 16.95
N ASP A 81 -10.25 -15.31 17.05
CA ASP A 81 -10.11 -14.42 18.20
C ASP A 81 -10.43 -12.96 17.84
N PRO A 82 -11.68 -12.50 18.04
CA PRO A 82 -12.07 -11.12 17.74
C PRO A 82 -11.46 -10.09 18.69
N SER A 83 -10.70 -10.50 19.73
CA SER A 83 -9.93 -9.56 20.54
C SER A 83 -8.61 -9.13 19.86
N ILE A 84 -8.16 -9.86 18.83
CA ILE A 84 -6.91 -9.60 18.10
C ILE A 84 -7.15 -8.74 16.85
N ALA A 85 -8.25 -8.96 16.13
CA ALA A 85 -8.55 -8.20 14.92
C ALA A 85 -10.07 -8.07 14.66
N GLU A 86 -10.43 -7.04 13.92
CA GLU A 86 -11.78 -6.78 13.43
C GLU A 86 -11.81 -6.80 11.89
N TYR A 87 -12.86 -7.39 11.33
CA TYR A 87 -13.13 -7.32 9.90
C TYR A 87 -13.87 -6.04 9.52
N VAL A 88 -13.35 -5.33 8.52
CA VAL A 88 -13.98 -4.16 7.94
C VAL A 88 -14.57 -4.53 6.57
N PRO A 89 -15.90 -4.55 6.41
CA PRO A 89 -16.52 -4.90 5.13
C PRO A 89 -16.20 -3.89 4.03
N GLY A 90 -15.85 -4.42 2.85
CA GLY A 90 -15.73 -3.64 1.63
C GLY A 90 -17.08 -3.19 1.07
N GLY A 91 -17.03 -2.58 -0.11
CA GLY A 91 -18.21 -2.16 -0.87
C GLY A 91 -18.23 -0.68 -1.22
N SER A 92 -19.38 -0.21 -1.70
CA SER A 92 -19.53 1.15 -2.21
C SER A 92 -19.96 2.14 -1.14
N ARG A 93 -19.26 3.28 -1.02
CA ARG A 93 -19.60 4.38 -0.12
C ARG A 93 -19.34 5.71 -0.83
N GLY A 94 -20.33 6.59 -0.88
CA GLY A 94 -20.18 7.91 -1.53
C GLY A 94 -19.79 7.85 -3.01
N GLY A 95 -20.13 6.77 -3.73
CA GLY A 95 -19.77 6.58 -5.14
C GLY A 95 -18.37 6.00 -5.40
N ALA A 96 -17.58 5.72 -4.36
CA ALA A 96 -16.31 5.01 -4.45
C ALA A 96 -16.46 3.56 -3.99
N SER A 97 -15.67 2.65 -4.57
CA SER A 97 -15.55 1.26 -4.13
C SER A 97 -14.37 1.12 -3.19
N PHE A 98 -14.59 0.43 -2.06
CA PHE A 98 -13.58 0.14 -1.06
C PHE A 98 -13.40 -1.37 -0.96
N ASN A 99 -12.15 -1.79 -0.84
CA ASN A 99 -11.81 -3.16 -0.49
C ASN A 99 -12.25 -3.49 0.94
N PRO A 100 -12.48 -4.78 1.24
CA PRO A 100 -12.51 -5.23 2.63
C PRO A 100 -11.13 -5.08 3.28
N GLY A 101 -11.10 -5.13 4.60
CA GLY A 101 -9.84 -5.04 5.35
C GLY A 101 -9.90 -5.70 6.72
N LEU A 102 -8.74 -5.73 7.37
CA LEU A 102 -8.59 -6.16 8.76
C LEU A 102 -7.95 -5.03 9.57
N GLN A 103 -8.58 -4.71 10.70
CA GLN A 103 -8.07 -3.77 11.69
C GLN A 103 -7.49 -4.55 12.88
N PRO A 104 -6.17 -4.48 13.11
CA PRO A 104 -5.57 -5.00 14.34
C PRO A 104 -6.11 -4.29 15.59
N LEU A 105 -6.33 -5.06 16.65
CA LEU A 105 -6.82 -4.60 17.95
C LEU A 105 -5.82 -4.91 19.08
N ALA A 106 -5.09 -6.03 18.98
CA ALA A 106 -4.06 -6.43 19.93
C ALA A 106 -2.95 -7.24 19.26
N VAL A 107 -1.74 -7.18 19.81
CA VAL A 107 -0.61 -8.05 19.40
C VAL A 107 -0.96 -9.50 19.70
N GLY A 108 -0.75 -10.38 18.72
CA GLY A 108 -1.14 -11.78 18.82
C GLY A 108 -1.30 -12.43 17.44
N SER A 109 -1.87 -13.63 17.41
CA SER A 109 -2.16 -14.36 16.18
C SER A 109 -3.57 -14.91 16.21
N THR A 110 -4.33 -14.79 15.13
CA THR A 110 -5.66 -15.37 14.97
C THR A 110 -5.84 -15.93 13.57
N ASP A 111 -6.56 -17.04 13.44
CA ASP A 111 -7.01 -17.50 12.13
C ASP A 111 -8.21 -16.66 11.66
N VAL A 112 -8.26 -16.44 10.35
CA VAL A 112 -9.28 -15.68 9.65
C VAL A 112 -9.81 -16.53 8.51
N THR A 113 -11.12 -16.72 8.47
CA THR A 113 -11.82 -17.36 7.36
C THR A 113 -12.68 -16.33 6.66
N LEU A 114 -12.41 -16.05 5.38
CA LEU A 114 -13.28 -15.24 4.54
C LEU A 114 -14.09 -16.12 3.60
N THR A 115 -15.39 -15.83 3.46
CA THR A 115 -16.31 -16.51 2.55
C THR A 115 -16.95 -15.51 1.60
N ASN A 116 -16.87 -15.79 0.31
CA ASN A 116 -17.59 -15.06 -0.72
C ASN A 116 -19.03 -15.57 -0.80
N ARG A 117 -20.00 -14.70 -0.50
CA ARG A 117 -21.42 -15.06 -0.47
C ARG A 117 -22.04 -15.27 -1.85
N SER A 118 -21.33 -14.93 -2.93
CA SER A 118 -21.84 -15.05 -4.30
C SER A 118 -21.53 -16.42 -4.92
N ASP A 119 -20.40 -17.02 -4.55
CA ASP A 119 -19.89 -18.26 -5.15
C ASP A 119 -19.38 -19.31 -4.14
N ASP A 120 -19.58 -19.06 -2.84
CA ASP A 120 -19.16 -19.90 -1.72
C ASP A 120 -17.64 -20.18 -1.64
N SER A 121 -16.82 -19.43 -2.36
CA SER A 121 -15.36 -19.53 -2.26
C SER A 121 -14.87 -19.13 -0.87
N THR A 122 -13.91 -19.88 -0.34
CA THR A 122 -13.31 -19.61 0.96
C THR A 122 -11.81 -19.33 0.85
N VAL A 123 -11.31 -18.42 1.68
CA VAL A 123 -9.88 -18.19 1.88
C VAL A 123 -9.63 -18.23 3.39
N VAL A 124 -8.69 -19.08 3.82
CA VAL A 124 -8.31 -19.22 5.22
C VAL A 124 -6.85 -18.82 5.38
N PHE A 125 -6.55 -17.94 6.33
CA PHE A 125 -5.17 -17.54 6.62
C PHE A 125 -5.00 -17.18 8.09
N THR A 126 -3.75 -17.16 8.54
CA THR A 126 -3.40 -16.67 9.87
C THR A 126 -3.03 -15.18 9.77
N LEU A 127 -3.64 -14.35 10.61
CA LEU A 127 -3.21 -12.97 10.82
C LEU A 127 -2.27 -12.93 12.01
N GLU A 128 -1.05 -12.46 11.81
CA GLU A 128 -0.08 -12.18 12.87
C GLU A 128 0.01 -10.66 13.09
N VAL A 129 -0.42 -10.21 14.26
CA VAL A 129 -0.29 -8.82 14.68
C VAL A 129 0.97 -8.66 15.52
N VAL A 130 1.90 -7.84 15.04
CA VAL A 130 3.14 -7.49 15.74
C VAL A 130 3.07 -6.07 16.31
N ALA A 131 3.97 -5.75 17.23
CA ALA A 131 4.09 -4.37 17.72
C ALA A 131 4.35 -3.40 16.54
N GLY A 132 3.75 -2.21 16.60
CA GLY A 132 4.03 -1.14 15.64
C GLY A 132 5.50 -0.68 15.70
N PRO A 133 6.02 -0.08 14.61
CA PRO A 133 7.34 0.56 14.61
C PRO A 133 7.44 1.76 15.55
#